data_AF-A0A6P0YE42-F1
#
_entry.id   AF-A0A6P0YE42-F1
#
_cell.length_a   1.000
_cell.length_b   1.000
_cell.length_c   1.000
_cell.angle_alpha   90.00
_cell.angle_beta   90.00
_cell.angle_gamma   90.00
#
_symmetry.space_group_name_H-M   'P 1'
#
loop_
_entity.id
_entity.type
_entity.pdbx_description
1 polymer ?
#
loop_
_entity_poly.entity_id
_entity_poly.type
_entity_poly.pdbx_seq_one_letter_code
_entity_poly.pdbx_strand_id
1 'polypeptide(L)' 'MLYGDSYHLRSSASKGLVDVSAIATKFGGGGHKHAAGFSVPINKIQIKF' A
#
# COMPACT_ATOMS: atom_id res chain seq x y z
N MET A 1 6.43 6.81 -19.58
CA MET A 1 6.15 6.68 -18.13
C MET A 1 4.77 6.07 -17.99
N LEU A 2 4.68 4.78 -17.64
CA LEU A 2 3.36 4.17 -17.37
C LEU A 2 2.93 4.65 -15.98
N TYR A 3 1.91 5.51 -15.93
CA TYR A 3 1.33 5.96 -14.66
C TYR A 3 0.69 4.74 -13.97
N GLY A 4 1.09 4.48 -12.73
CA GLY A 4 0.55 3.41 -11.89
C GLY A 4 -0.49 3.95 -10.91
N ASP A 5 -1.32 3.06 -10.38
CA ASP A 5 -2.28 3.41 -9.34
C ASP A 5 -1.55 3.58 -8.00
N SER A 6 -1.98 4.60 -7.24
CA SER A 6 -1.44 4.88 -5.91
C SER A 6 -2.39 4.37 -4.83
N TYR A 7 -1.86 3.62 -3.89
CA TYR A 7 -2.60 2.99 -2.81
C TYR A 7 -2.18 3.56 -1.46
N HIS A 8 -3.17 3.91 -0.65
CA HIS A 8 -2.97 4.47 0.69
C HIS A 8 -3.57 3.53 1.73
N LEU A 9 -2.75 3.10 2.68
CA LEU A 9 -3.12 2.21 3.77
C LEU A 9 -3.21 2.99 5.07
N ARG A 10 -4.28 2.76 5.83
CA ARG A 10 -4.43 3.24 7.20
C ARG A 10 -4.95 2.14 8.10
N SER A 11 -4.34 2.01 9.28
CA SER A 11 -4.83 1.12 10.34
C SER A 11 -5.55 1.93 11.41
N SER A 12 -6.69 1.43 11.91
CA SER A 12 -7.38 2.02 13.06
C SER A 12 -7.06 1.27 14.35
N ALA A 13 -6.94 2.00 15.46
CA ALA A 13 -6.74 1.39 16.78
C ALA A 13 -7.86 0.40 17.15
N SER A 14 -9.08 0.62 16.66
CA SER A 14 -10.25 -0.25 16.87
C SER A 14 -10.14 -1.64 16.23
N LYS A 15 -9.22 -1.85 15.28
CA LYS A 15 -9.02 -3.12 14.56
C LYS A 15 -7.64 -3.74 14.86
N GLY A 16 -6.94 -3.22 15.88
CA GLY A 16 -5.57 -3.56 16.19
C GLY A 16 -4.58 -2.60 15.51
N LEU A 17 -3.51 -2.24 16.23
CA LEU A 17 -2.44 -1.35 15.79
C LEU A 17 -1.51 -2.06 14.78
N VAL A 18 -2.08 -2.44 13.63
CA VAL A 18 -1.36 -3.11 12.53
C VAL A 18 -0.33 -2.17 11.92
N ASP A 19 0.87 -2.68 11.70
CA ASP A 19 1.92 -1.95 11.00
C ASP A 19 1.69 -2.01 9.49
N VAL A 20 1.11 -0.96 8.92
CA VAL A 20 0.88 -0.83 7.47
C VAL A 20 2.12 -0.38 6.70
N SER A 21 3.17 0.09 7.37
CA SER A 21 4.41 0.49 6.72
C SER A 21 5.16 -0.71 6.13
N ALA A 22 5.11 -1.86 6.81
CA ALA A 22 5.70 -3.10 6.32
C ALA A 22 5.05 -3.57 5.01
N ILE A 23 3.73 -3.40 4.89
CA ILE A 23 2.98 -3.74 3.66
C ILE A 23 3.41 -2.81 2.52
N ALA A 24 3.40 -1.49 2.75
CA ALA A 24 3.81 -0.53 1.74
C ALA A 24 5.25 -0.77 1.27
N THR A 25 6.17 -1.07 2.20
CA THR A 25 7.58 -1.39 1.89
C THR A 25 7.72 -2.58 0.96
N LYS A 26 6.90 -3.63 1.14
CA LYS A 26 6.91 -4.82 0.27
C LYS A 26 6.58 -4.50 -1.19
N PHE A 27 5.84 -3.42 -1.44
CA PHE A 27 5.48 -2.97 -2.79
C PHE A 27 6.36 -1.79 -3.27
N GLY A 28 7.47 -1.49 -2.59
CA GLY A 28 8.39 -0.41 -2.97
C GLY A 28 7.93 0.99 -2.54
N GLY A 29 6.94 1.08 -1.65
CA GLY A 29 6.52 2.32 -1.00
C GLY A 29 7.09 2.46 0.42
N GLY A 30 6.35 3.15 1.30
CA GLY A 30 6.75 3.36 2.69
C GLY A 30 5.79 4.26 3.47
N GLY A 31 6.13 4.55 4.73
CA GLY A 31 5.37 5.47 5.58
C GLY A 31 5.51 5.16 7.07
N HIS A 32 4.53 5.63 7.85
CA HIS A 32 4.44 5.38 9.28
C HIS A 32 3.72 4.07 9.59
N LYS A 33 3.96 3.54 10.80
CA LYS A 33 3.30 2.33 11.32
C LYS A 33 1.80 2.29 11.04
N HIS A 34 1.10 3.42 11.14
CA HIS A 34 -0.36 3.49 10.96
C HIS A 34 -0.85 4.15 9.67
N ALA A 35 0.07 4.69 8.86
CA ALA A 35 -0.28 5.38 7.63
C ALA A 35 0.88 5.28 6.64
N ALA A 36 0.68 4.55 5.55
CA ALA A 36 1.69 4.30 4.54
C ALA A 36 1.08 4.20 3.15
N GLY A 37 1.90 4.27 2.10
CA GLY A 37 1.42 4.16 0.72
C GLY A 37 2.47 3.65 -0.25
N PHE A 38 2.01 3.16 -1.40
CA PHE A 38 2.83 2.64 -2.48
C PHE A 38 2.13 2.84 -3.83
N SER A 39 2.87 2.77 -4.93
CA SER A 39 2.31 2.85 -6.29
C SER A 39 2.64 1.58 -7.06
N VAL A 40 1.65 1.03 -7.76
CA VAL A 40 1.83 -0.18 -8.57
C VAL A 40 1.69 0.17 -10.05
N PRO A 41 2.66 -0.19 -10.90
CA PRO A 41 2.53 -0.01 -12.35
C PRO A 41 1.31 -0.76 -12.90
N ILE A 42 0.61 -0.16 -13.88
CA ILE A 42 -0.61 -0.75 -14.44
C ILE A 42 -0.40 -2.16 -15.02
N ASN A 43 0.81 -2.48 -15.51
CA ASN A 43 1.16 -3.80 -16.04
C ASN A 43 1.37 -4.88 -14.94
N LYS A 44 1.34 -4.51 -13.67
CA LYS A 44 1.45 -5.42 -12.51
C LYS A 44 0.10 -5.69 -11.84
N ILE A 45 -0.97 -5.01 -12.27
CA ILE A 45 -2.31 -5.23 -11.75
C ILE A 45 -2.92 -6.42 -12.51
N GLN A 46 -3.12 -7.55 -11.81
CA GLN A 46 -3.79 -8.72 -12.37
C GLN A 46 -5.14 -8.90 -11.67
N ILE A 47 -6.20 -8.32 -12.24
CA ILE A 47 -7.57 -8.56 -11.79
C ILE A 47 -8.04 -9.86 -12.43
N LYS A 48 -8.21 -10.91 -11.64
CA LYS A 48 -8.93 -12.12 -12.05
C LYS A 48 -10.36 -12.01 -11.50
N PHE A 49 -11.33 -12.04 -12.40
CA PHE A 49 -12.76 -12.18 -12.07
C PHE A 49 -13.10 -13.65 -11.82
#